data_AF-A0A9X2FF96-F1
#
_entry.id   AF-A0A9X2FF96-F1
#
_cell.length_a   1.000
_cell.length_b   1.000
_cell.length_c   1.000
_cell.angle_alpha   90.00
_cell.angle_beta   90.00
_cell.angle_gamma   90.00
#
_symmetry.space_group_name_H-M   'P 1'
#
loop_
_entity.id
_entity.type
_entity.pdbx_description
1 polymer ?
#
loop_
_entity_poly.entity_id
_entity_poly.type
_entity_poly.pdbx_seq_one_letter_code
_entity_poly.pdbx_strand_id
1 'polypeptide(L)'
;MQSQELLEVAGLLAANARTLACDQPELAEPALVDYWVASRCRFDSWGQDLRMYAVAASKSDARPLTPRLFRLSVEIDTSEVLARTLAALGFAHDAQHARHETGPITTNVLAGHRDVANRLNELLAGRDESAYRDVVRFRNLRARLHRLTDELVACFLPFAQVAAFAHNPREIEQLGTLAASRVARGDEPADWPALRGTICGLRHECGEAGPNDSENQQVAAAAMGLFDPEMFDSFGLLRSTWIRRLERTGSETSVLLDEWLATDLEPDTYTGNRLIRD
;
A
#
# COMPACT_ATOMS: atom_id res chain seq x y z
N MET A 1 18.31 0.81 3.00
CA MET A 1 17.11 1.62 2.74
C MET A 1 16.49 1.96 4.08
N GLN A 2 16.16 3.22 4.35
CA GLN A 2 15.64 3.68 5.64
C GLN A 2 14.15 3.35 5.80
N SER A 3 13.69 3.15 7.04
CA SER A 3 12.27 2.82 7.34
C SER A 3 11.28 3.82 6.73
N GLN A 4 11.63 5.11 6.71
CA GLN A 4 10.83 6.18 6.11
C GLN A 4 10.61 6.05 4.60
N GLU A 5 11.47 5.33 3.88
CA GLU A 5 11.31 5.07 2.44
C GLU A 5 10.17 4.05 2.19
N LEU A 6 9.80 3.24 3.19
CA LEU A 6 8.63 2.37 3.12
C LEU A 6 7.31 3.14 2.96
N LEU A 7 7.26 4.39 3.45
CA LEU A 7 6.09 5.27 3.26
C LEU A 7 5.91 5.64 1.78
N GLU A 8 7.01 5.83 1.05
CA GLU A 8 6.98 6.15 -0.37
C GLU A 8 6.52 4.93 -1.17
N VAL A 9 7.03 3.75 -0.85
CA VAL A 9 6.59 2.49 -1.46
C VAL A 9 5.10 2.26 -1.21
N ALA A 10 4.62 2.45 0.03
CA ALA A 10 3.20 2.36 0.34
C ALA A 10 2.35 3.37 -0.45
N GLY A 11 2.85 4.61 -0.57
CA GLY A 11 2.25 5.65 -1.40
C GLY A 11 2.17 5.26 -2.89
N LEU A 12 3.23 4.69 -3.44
CA LEU A 12 3.28 4.22 -4.83
C LEU A 12 2.28 3.09 -5.08
N LEU A 13 2.18 2.12 -4.17
CA LEU A 13 1.20 1.03 -4.26
C LEU A 13 -0.24 1.58 -4.27
N ALA A 14 -0.56 2.49 -3.35
CA ALA A 14 -1.89 3.10 -3.27
C ALA A 14 -2.20 3.99 -4.48
N ALA A 15 -1.22 4.75 -4.98
CA ALA A 15 -1.37 5.58 -6.16
C ALA A 15 -1.60 4.77 -7.45
N ASN A 16 -1.16 3.51 -7.48
CA ASN A 16 -1.37 2.58 -8.59
C ASN A 16 -2.41 1.49 -8.25
N ALA A 17 -3.29 1.74 -7.27
CA ALA A 17 -4.22 0.74 -6.75
C ALA A 17 -5.09 0.10 -7.85
N ARG A 18 -5.60 0.90 -8.81
CA ARG A 18 -6.39 0.38 -9.92
C ARG A 18 -5.60 -0.61 -10.77
N THR A 19 -4.38 -0.23 -11.15
CA THR A 19 -3.57 -1.08 -12.02
C THR A 19 -3.16 -2.35 -11.33
N LEU A 20 -2.66 -2.24 -10.10
CA LEU A 20 -2.21 -3.40 -9.35
C LEU A 20 -3.38 -4.31 -8.93
N ALA A 21 -4.58 -3.78 -8.71
CA ALA A 21 -5.73 -4.59 -8.29
C ALA A 21 -6.56 -5.12 -9.48
N CYS A 22 -6.72 -4.37 -10.56
CA CYS A 22 -7.65 -4.68 -11.66
C CYS A 22 -6.95 -4.93 -12.99
N ASP A 23 -5.98 -4.11 -13.37
CA ASP A 23 -5.43 -4.13 -14.74
C ASP A 23 -4.31 -5.19 -14.89
N GLN A 24 -3.59 -5.49 -13.80
CA GLN A 24 -2.50 -6.47 -13.79
C GLN A 24 -3.04 -7.88 -13.52
N PRO A 25 -2.98 -8.80 -14.50
CA PRO A 25 -3.62 -10.11 -14.40
C PRO A 25 -2.99 -11.02 -13.33
N GLU A 26 -1.71 -10.80 -13.01
CA GLU A 26 -0.96 -11.57 -12.04
C GLU A 26 0.09 -10.71 -11.35
N LEU A 27 0.18 -10.82 -10.03
CA LEU A 27 1.27 -10.24 -9.25
C LEU A 27 2.44 -11.23 -9.28
N ALA A 28 3.67 -10.74 -9.43
CA ALA A 28 4.84 -11.60 -9.54
C ALA A 28 5.00 -12.49 -8.29
N GLU A 29 4.74 -13.79 -8.44
CA GLU A 29 4.86 -14.78 -7.36
C GLU A 29 6.22 -14.74 -6.65
N PRO A 30 7.37 -14.64 -7.36
CA PRO A 30 8.68 -14.52 -6.69
C PRO A 30 8.75 -13.32 -5.74
N ALA A 31 8.17 -12.17 -6.13
CA ALA A 31 8.17 -10.97 -5.31
C ALA A 31 7.29 -11.12 -4.05
N LEU A 32 6.19 -11.87 -4.14
CA LEU A 32 5.36 -12.20 -2.97
C LEU A 32 6.09 -13.12 -1.99
N VAL A 33 6.80 -14.12 -2.50
CA VAL A 33 7.61 -15.02 -1.68
C VAL A 33 8.74 -14.24 -1.00
N ASP A 34 9.47 -13.42 -1.75
CA ASP A 34 10.53 -12.57 -1.22
C ASP A 34 10.01 -11.60 -0.16
N TYR A 35 8.83 -11.02 -0.37
CA TYR A 35 8.19 -10.13 0.60
C TYR A 35 7.88 -10.86 1.90
N TRP A 36 7.35 -12.08 1.82
CA TRP A 36 7.06 -12.91 2.99
C TRP A 36 8.35 -13.30 3.73
N VAL A 37 9.39 -13.77 3.03
CA VAL A 37 10.69 -14.15 3.61
C VAL A 37 11.34 -12.95 4.29
N ALA A 38 11.45 -11.82 3.61
CA ALA A 38 12.05 -10.60 4.14
C ALA A 38 11.30 -10.10 5.38
N SER A 39 9.97 -10.17 5.35
CA SER A 39 9.13 -9.79 6.50
C SER A 39 9.35 -10.70 7.71
N ARG A 40 9.50 -12.02 7.49
CA ARG A 40 9.80 -12.97 8.57
C ARG A 40 11.15 -12.70 9.21
N CYS A 41 12.20 -12.52 8.41
CA CYS A 41 13.52 -12.18 8.92
C CYS A 41 13.47 -10.90 9.77
N ARG A 42 12.76 -9.87 9.29
CA ARG A 42 12.57 -8.63 10.03
C ARG A 42 11.84 -8.82 11.36
N PHE A 43 10.80 -9.65 11.40
CA PHE A 43 10.08 -9.96 12.64
C PHE A 43 10.97 -10.67 13.68
N ASP A 44 11.87 -11.54 13.22
CA ASP A 44 12.83 -12.20 14.11
C ASP A 44 13.84 -11.20 14.70
N SER A 45 14.39 -10.31 13.87
CA SER A 45 15.27 -9.21 14.31
C SER A 45 14.57 -8.29 15.33
N TRP A 46 13.36 -7.82 15.03
CA TRP A 46 12.55 -7.04 15.97
C TRP A 46 12.23 -7.82 17.25
N GLY A 47 11.86 -9.09 17.13
CA GLY A 47 11.55 -9.95 18.26
C GLY A 47 12.74 -10.10 19.22
N GLN A 48 13.95 -10.23 18.69
CA GLN A 48 15.18 -10.26 19.49
C GLN A 48 15.40 -8.93 20.22
N ASP A 49 15.30 -7.80 19.51
CA ASP A 49 15.46 -6.48 20.10
C ASP A 49 14.43 -6.21 21.23
N LEU A 50 13.14 -6.48 20.97
CA LEU A 50 12.09 -6.30 21.97
C LEU A 50 12.29 -7.19 23.20
N ARG A 51 12.75 -8.44 23.04
CA ARG A 51 13.09 -9.31 24.18
C ARG A 51 14.24 -8.75 25.01
N MET A 52 15.29 -8.23 24.37
CA MET A 52 16.39 -7.58 25.09
C MET A 52 15.90 -6.38 25.92
N TYR A 53 15.01 -5.57 25.34
CA TYR A 53 14.39 -4.45 26.05
C TYR A 53 13.48 -4.90 27.20
N ALA A 54 12.72 -5.97 27.03
CA ALA A 54 11.89 -6.55 28.09
C ALA A 54 12.73 -7.00 29.29
N VAL A 55 13.83 -7.71 29.03
CA VAL A 55 14.76 -8.16 30.08
C VAL A 55 15.40 -6.96 30.78
N ALA A 56 15.84 -5.94 30.04
CA ALA A 56 16.40 -4.73 30.64
C ALA A 56 15.37 -3.99 31.51
N ALA A 57 14.12 -3.87 31.05
CA ALA A 57 13.03 -3.22 31.79
C ALA A 57 12.60 -4.00 33.04
N SER A 58 12.84 -5.32 33.11
CA SER A 58 12.58 -6.14 34.30
C SER A 58 13.61 -5.94 35.42
N LYS A 59 14.80 -5.43 35.09
CA LYS A 59 15.93 -5.28 36.03
C LYS A 59 16.06 -3.87 36.63
N SER A 60 15.23 -2.92 36.20
CA SER A 60 15.30 -1.52 36.58
C SER A 60 13.92 -0.96 36.89
N ASP A 61 13.80 -0.26 38.02
CA ASP A 61 12.58 0.47 38.40
C ASP A 61 12.35 1.69 37.50
N ALA A 62 13.43 2.35 37.06
CA ALA A 62 13.39 3.38 36.02
C ALA A 62 13.34 2.73 34.63
N ARG A 63 12.41 3.16 33.80
CA ARG A 63 12.16 2.60 32.47
C ARG A 63 12.17 3.70 31.41
N PRO A 64 13.29 4.43 31.23
CA PRO A 64 13.35 5.49 30.23
C PRO A 64 13.16 4.93 28.81
N LEU A 65 12.60 5.73 27.92
CA LEU A 65 12.56 5.40 26.50
C LEU A 65 13.94 5.68 25.90
N THR A 66 14.76 4.63 25.77
CA THR A 66 16.08 4.80 25.16
C THR A 66 15.95 5.29 23.70
N PRO A 67 16.89 6.08 23.18
CA PRO A 67 16.85 6.53 21.78
C PRO A 67 16.74 5.37 20.77
N ARG A 68 17.39 4.23 21.06
CA ARG A 68 17.29 3.04 20.20
C ARG A 68 15.90 2.40 20.25
N LEU A 69 15.25 2.34 21.41
CA LEU A 69 13.87 1.84 21.51
C LEU A 69 12.91 2.79 20.78
N PHE A 70 13.07 4.11 20.92
CA PHE A 70 12.27 5.08 20.15
C PHE A 70 12.39 4.83 18.64
N ARG A 71 13.61 4.69 18.10
CA ARG A 71 13.84 4.41 16.67
C ARG A 71 13.24 3.08 16.23
N LEU A 72 13.36 2.03 17.04
CA LEU A 72 12.71 0.74 16.79
C LEU A 72 11.19 0.88 16.76
N SER A 73 10.61 1.64 17.69
CA SER A 73 9.16 1.88 17.72
C SER A 73 8.68 2.59 16.45
N VAL A 74 9.41 3.61 16.00
CA VAL A 74 9.11 4.32 14.76
C VAL A 74 9.24 3.38 13.56
N GLU A 75 10.31 2.59 13.47
CA GLU A 75 10.50 1.63 12.39
C GLU A 75 9.36 0.61 12.28
N ILE A 76 8.88 0.08 13.41
CA ILE A 76 7.74 -0.85 13.47
C ILE A 76 6.50 -0.14 12.93
N ASP A 77 6.09 0.99 13.50
CA ASP A 77 4.85 1.68 13.07
C ASP A 77 4.91 2.16 11.61
N THR A 78 6.06 2.67 11.16
CA THR A 78 6.25 3.09 9.76
C THR A 78 6.12 1.89 8.82
N SER A 79 6.63 0.73 9.22
CA SER A 79 6.51 -0.50 8.46
C SER A 79 5.08 -1.06 8.45
N GLU A 80 4.27 -0.79 9.48
CA GLU A 80 2.86 -1.19 9.53
C GLU A 80 2.07 -0.54 8.39
N VAL A 81 2.39 0.70 8.03
CA VAL A 81 1.77 1.43 6.91
C VAL A 81 1.85 0.58 5.64
N LEU A 82 3.06 0.16 5.25
CA LEU A 82 3.27 -0.69 4.07
C LEU A 82 2.59 -2.05 4.20
N ALA A 83 2.66 -2.69 5.37
CA ALA A 83 2.04 -4.01 5.58
C ALA A 83 0.52 -3.97 5.40
N ARG A 84 -0.15 -2.92 5.88
CA ARG A 84 -1.59 -2.73 5.72
C ARG A 84 -1.96 -2.39 4.28
N THR A 85 -1.19 -1.53 3.62
CA THR A 85 -1.38 -1.22 2.20
C THR A 85 -1.23 -2.47 1.32
N LEU A 86 -0.24 -3.33 1.59
CA LEU A 86 -0.07 -4.59 0.86
C LEU A 86 -1.15 -5.62 1.16
N ALA A 87 -1.64 -5.70 2.39
CA ALA A 87 -2.78 -6.55 2.73
C ALA A 87 -4.05 -6.10 1.98
N ALA A 88 -4.30 -4.79 1.92
CA ALA A 88 -5.40 -4.21 1.14
C ALA A 88 -5.24 -4.49 -0.35
N LEU A 89 -4.04 -4.31 -0.92
CA LEU A 89 -3.74 -4.64 -2.30
C LEU A 89 -3.99 -6.12 -2.60
N GLY A 90 -3.38 -7.02 -1.82
CA GLY A 90 -3.48 -8.46 -2.06
C GLY A 90 -4.92 -8.96 -2.00
N PHE A 91 -5.71 -8.44 -1.05
CA PHE A 91 -7.14 -8.73 -0.98
C PHE A 91 -7.92 -8.16 -2.17
N ALA A 92 -7.62 -6.93 -2.59
CA ALA A 92 -8.29 -6.30 -3.72
C ALA A 92 -7.96 -7.02 -5.04
N HIS A 93 -6.71 -7.40 -5.26
CA HIS A 93 -6.26 -8.16 -6.43
C HIS A 93 -6.97 -9.52 -6.52
N ASP A 94 -6.94 -10.29 -5.43
CA ASP A 94 -7.63 -11.57 -5.31
C ASP A 94 -9.14 -11.43 -5.59
N ALA A 95 -9.79 -10.39 -5.05
CA ALA A 95 -11.22 -10.15 -5.26
C ALA A 95 -11.56 -9.80 -6.72
N GLN A 96 -10.73 -9.01 -7.40
CA GLN A 96 -10.95 -8.62 -8.79
C GLN A 96 -10.70 -9.76 -9.77
N HIS A 97 -9.81 -10.69 -9.44
CA HIS A 97 -9.44 -11.83 -10.28
C HIS A 97 -10.11 -13.15 -9.88
N ALA A 98 -10.95 -13.14 -8.83
CA ALA A 98 -11.56 -14.32 -8.23
C ALA A 98 -10.53 -15.41 -7.85
N ARG A 99 -9.40 -14.98 -7.26
CA ARG A 99 -8.29 -15.82 -6.78
C ARG A 99 -8.14 -15.71 -5.27
N HIS A 100 -7.33 -16.58 -4.67
CA HIS A 100 -7.04 -16.61 -3.24
C HIS A 100 -5.55 -16.91 -2.98
N GLU A 101 -4.68 -16.22 -3.70
CA GLU A 101 -3.24 -16.52 -3.71
C GLU A 101 -2.46 -15.43 -2.97
N THR A 102 -2.77 -14.16 -3.25
CA THR A 102 -2.01 -13.03 -2.72
C THR A 102 -2.47 -12.63 -1.31
N GLY A 103 -3.78 -12.54 -1.12
CA GLY A 103 -4.40 -12.08 0.12
C GLY A 103 -3.99 -12.88 1.37
N PRO A 104 -3.92 -14.22 1.33
CA PRO A 104 -3.45 -15.01 2.48
C PRO A 104 -2.01 -14.69 2.90
N ILE A 105 -1.11 -14.46 1.94
CA ILE A 105 0.31 -14.16 2.21
C ILE A 105 0.43 -12.79 2.88
N THR A 106 -0.15 -11.75 2.26
CA THR A 106 -0.05 -10.37 2.77
C THR A 106 -0.78 -10.20 4.10
N THR A 107 -1.90 -10.90 4.30
CA THR A 107 -2.61 -10.93 5.58
C THR A 107 -1.81 -11.65 6.66
N ASN A 108 -1.09 -12.73 6.33
CA ASN A 108 -0.19 -13.41 7.27
C ASN A 108 0.95 -12.49 7.73
N VAL A 109 1.54 -11.73 6.80
CA VAL A 109 2.58 -10.75 7.13
C VAL A 109 2.02 -9.65 8.04
N LEU A 110 0.83 -9.11 7.73
CA LEU A 110 0.17 -8.12 8.58
C LEU A 110 -0.13 -8.66 9.99
N ALA A 111 -0.54 -9.92 10.11
CA ALA A 111 -0.75 -10.55 11.42
C ALA A 111 0.56 -10.61 12.23
N GLY A 112 1.67 -11.04 11.62
CA GLY A 112 2.98 -11.02 12.27
C GLY A 112 3.43 -9.62 12.68
N HIS A 113 3.12 -8.61 11.87
CA HIS A 113 3.38 -7.22 12.21
C HIS A 113 2.60 -6.77 13.44
N ARG A 114 1.29 -7.07 13.50
CA ARG A 114 0.42 -6.75 14.64
C ARG A 114 0.91 -7.40 15.93
N ASP A 115 1.43 -8.63 15.87
CA ASP A 115 2.01 -9.31 17.02
C ASP A 115 3.25 -8.56 17.57
N VAL A 116 4.12 -8.08 16.68
CA VAL A 116 5.28 -7.26 17.07
C VAL A 116 4.82 -5.92 17.68
N ALA A 117 3.87 -5.25 17.04
CA ALA A 117 3.32 -3.98 17.54
C ALA A 117 2.67 -4.14 18.93
N ASN A 118 1.97 -5.25 19.18
CA ASN A 118 1.39 -5.56 20.49
C ASN A 118 2.47 -5.71 21.57
N ARG A 119 3.54 -6.46 21.30
CA ARG A 119 4.68 -6.60 22.22
C ARG A 119 5.37 -5.25 22.48
N LEU A 120 5.49 -4.42 21.46
CA LEU A 120 5.99 -3.06 21.62
C LEU A 120 5.08 -2.23 22.54
N ASN A 121 3.76 -2.31 22.35
CA ASN A 121 2.79 -1.59 23.18
C ASN A 121 2.88 -1.99 24.65
N GLU A 122 3.04 -3.27 24.95
CA GLU A 122 3.28 -3.78 26.31
C GLU A 122 4.54 -3.16 26.91
N LEU A 123 5.62 -3.07 26.13
CA LEU A 123 6.87 -2.43 26.56
C LEU A 123 6.75 -0.92 26.78
N LEU A 124 5.83 -0.25 26.09
CA LEU A 124 5.59 1.19 26.22
C LEU A 124 4.58 1.54 27.32
N ALA A 125 3.69 0.61 27.71
CA ALA A 125 2.66 0.85 28.71
C ALA A 125 3.20 1.08 30.13
N GLY A 126 4.34 0.45 30.47
CA GLY A 126 4.93 0.50 31.82
C GLY A 126 6.03 1.55 32.00
N ARG A 127 5.97 2.69 31.31
CA ARG A 127 7.03 3.71 31.28
C ARG A 127 6.81 4.79 32.36
N ASP A 128 7.92 5.34 32.87
CA ASP A 128 7.93 6.37 33.91
C ASP A 128 7.73 7.80 33.36
N GLU A 129 7.61 8.79 34.26
CA GLU A 129 7.43 10.20 33.92
C GLU A 129 8.59 10.79 33.12
N SER A 130 9.81 10.27 33.27
CA SER A 130 10.99 10.75 32.54
C SER A 130 10.90 10.47 31.04
N ALA A 131 10.16 9.42 30.66
CA ALA A 131 9.89 9.05 29.28
C ALA A 131 8.68 9.80 28.66
N TYR A 132 7.94 10.60 29.44
CA TYR A 132 6.65 11.15 29.02
C TYR A 132 6.74 11.97 27.72
N ARG A 133 7.74 12.84 27.59
CA ARG A 133 7.91 13.68 26.40
C ARG A 133 8.07 12.86 25.12
N ASP A 134 8.93 11.85 25.15
CA ASP A 134 9.20 11.01 23.98
C ASP A 134 8.05 10.06 23.67
N VAL A 135 7.35 9.58 24.71
CA VAL A 135 6.12 8.78 24.55
C VAL A 135 5.01 9.61 23.91
N VAL A 136 4.81 10.87 24.32
CA VAL A 136 3.84 11.78 23.70
C VAL A 136 4.22 12.08 22.26
N ARG A 137 5.50 12.38 21.99
CA ARG A 137 6.01 12.59 20.63
C ARG A 137 5.73 11.37 19.75
N PHE A 138 6.05 10.18 20.24
CA PHE A 138 5.81 8.93 19.52
C PHE A 138 4.32 8.69 19.25
N ARG A 139 3.45 8.90 20.25
CA ARG A 139 1.99 8.76 20.08
C ARG A 139 1.42 9.71 19.01
N ASN A 140 1.92 10.95 18.98
CA ASN A 140 1.50 11.93 17.96
C ASN A 140 1.93 11.50 16.55
N LEU A 141 3.17 11.01 16.40
CA LEU A 141 3.65 10.46 15.14
C LEU A 141 2.83 9.25 14.71
N ARG A 142 2.61 8.29 15.62
CA ARG A 142 1.78 7.09 15.40
C ARG A 142 0.37 7.44 14.94
N ALA A 143 -0.29 8.40 15.60
CA ALA A 143 -1.64 8.82 15.20
C ALA A 143 -1.68 9.39 13.76
N ARG A 144 -0.60 10.04 13.31
CA ARG A 144 -0.50 10.52 11.93
C ARG A 144 -0.17 9.41 10.94
N LEU A 145 0.67 8.45 11.33
CA LEU A 145 0.92 7.24 10.53
C LEU A 145 -0.37 6.44 10.35
N HIS A 146 -1.18 6.28 11.40
CA HIS A 146 -2.48 5.61 11.30
C HIS A 146 -3.42 6.31 10.32
N ARG A 147 -3.50 7.66 10.37
CA ARG A 147 -4.29 8.43 9.40
C ARG A 147 -3.80 8.25 7.97
N LEU A 148 -2.48 8.33 7.75
CA LEU A 148 -1.89 8.05 6.45
C LEU A 148 -2.26 6.65 5.97
N THR A 149 -2.14 5.63 6.82
CA THR A 149 -2.53 4.26 6.49
C THR A 149 -3.98 4.18 6.04
N ASP A 150 -4.90 4.82 6.76
CA ASP A 150 -6.33 4.78 6.42
C ASP A 150 -6.60 5.48 5.07
N GLU A 151 -5.91 6.59 4.77
CA GLU A 151 -5.93 7.23 3.44
C GLU A 151 -5.40 6.30 2.34
N LEU A 152 -4.29 5.60 2.58
CA LEU A 152 -3.70 4.68 1.61
C LEU A 152 -4.57 3.43 1.38
N VAL A 153 -5.13 2.84 2.45
CA VAL A 153 -6.03 1.69 2.34
C VAL A 153 -7.33 2.09 1.62
N ALA A 154 -7.82 3.32 1.81
CA ALA A 154 -9.04 3.80 1.17
C ALA A 154 -8.94 3.80 -0.35
N CYS A 155 -7.72 3.91 -0.89
CA CYS A 155 -7.48 3.88 -2.33
C CYS A 155 -7.91 2.55 -2.99
N PHE A 156 -8.04 1.47 -2.20
CA PHE A 156 -8.45 0.15 -2.69
C PHE A 156 -9.95 -0.14 -2.50
N LEU A 157 -10.69 0.70 -1.76
CA LEU A 157 -12.13 0.52 -1.54
C LEU A 157 -12.99 0.50 -2.82
N PRO A 158 -12.64 1.23 -3.90
CA PRO A 158 -13.37 1.11 -5.17
C PRO A 158 -13.29 -0.30 -5.79
N PHE A 159 -12.32 -1.12 -5.38
CA PHE A 159 -12.02 -2.42 -5.97
C PHE A 159 -12.35 -3.59 -5.03
N ALA A 160 -12.32 -3.41 -3.71
CA ALA A 160 -12.73 -4.45 -2.76
C ALA A 160 -13.04 -3.91 -1.36
N GLN A 161 -13.74 -4.72 -0.55
CA GLN A 161 -14.05 -4.39 0.84
C GLN A 161 -12.83 -4.53 1.77
N VAL A 162 -11.89 -3.60 1.65
CA VAL A 162 -10.59 -3.61 2.37
C VAL A 162 -10.61 -2.92 3.74
N ALA A 163 -11.77 -2.46 4.20
CA ALA A 163 -11.88 -1.67 5.45
C ALA A 163 -11.30 -2.39 6.69
N ALA A 164 -11.25 -3.72 6.71
CA ALA A 164 -10.67 -4.52 7.79
C ALA A 164 -9.14 -4.31 7.96
N PHE A 165 -8.46 -3.75 6.96
CA PHE A 165 -7.03 -3.45 6.99
C PHE A 165 -6.72 -2.03 7.51
N ALA A 166 -7.74 -1.19 7.67
CA ALA A 166 -7.63 0.16 8.27
C ALA A 166 -7.38 0.10 9.78
N HIS A 167 -6.81 1.16 10.36
CA HIS A 167 -6.83 1.40 11.80
C HIS A 167 -8.22 1.83 12.26
N ASN A 168 -8.91 2.67 11.48
CA ASN A 168 -10.29 3.05 11.73
C ASN A 168 -11.23 2.65 10.57
N PRO A 169 -11.81 1.42 10.61
CA PRO A 169 -12.71 0.93 9.57
C PRO A 169 -13.98 1.76 9.38
N ARG A 170 -14.38 2.59 10.35
CA ARG A 170 -15.58 3.42 10.26
C ARG A 170 -15.33 4.73 9.52
N GLU A 171 -14.15 5.32 9.72
CA GLU A 171 -13.78 6.59 9.10
C GLU A 171 -13.38 6.42 7.62
N ILE A 172 -12.93 5.22 7.25
CA ILE A 172 -12.46 4.95 5.89
C ILE A 172 -13.57 4.94 4.84
N GLU A 173 -14.85 4.80 5.22
CA GLU A 173 -15.99 4.81 4.27
C GLU A 173 -16.11 6.13 3.52
N GLN A 174 -15.87 7.26 4.20
CA GLN A 174 -15.89 8.58 3.58
C GLN A 174 -14.73 8.75 2.59
N LEU A 175 -13.53 8.30 2.97
CA LEU A 175 -12.35 8.30 2.11
C LEU A 175 -12.56 7.40 0.88
N GLY A 176 -13.16 6.22 1.08
CA GLY A 176 -13.52 5.30 0.00
C GLY A 176 -14.55 5.87 -0.97
N THR A 177 -15.54 6.61 -0.47
CA THR A 177 -16.53 7.31 -1.30
C THR A 177 -15.87 8.35 -2.20
N LEU A 178 -14.93 9.12 -1.65
CA LEU A 178 -14.13 10.08 -2.44
C LEU A 178 -13.25 9.37 -3.47
N ALA A 179 -12.59 8.27 -3.10
CA ALA A 179 -11.77 7.47 -4.01
C ALA A 179 -12.61 6.89 -5.16
N ALA A 180 -13.78 6.32 -4.85
CA ALA A 180 -14.69 5.77 -5.84
C ALA A 180 -15.21 6.85 -6.79
N SER A 181 -15.53 8.04 -6.27
CA SER A 181 -15.97 9.17 -7.07
C SER A 181 -14.89 9.65 -8.05
N ARG A 182 -13.61 9.59 -7.66
CA ARG A 182 -12.48 9.89 -8.56
C ARG A 182 -12.32 8.83 -9.63
N VAL A 183 -12.29 7.55 -9.23
CA VAL A 183 -12.18 6.42 -10.17
C VAL A 183 -13.30 6.45 -11.21
N ALA A 184 -14.54 6.77 -10.81
CA ALA A 184 -15.69 6.90 -11.73
C ALA A 184 -15.52 8.01 -12.77
N ARG A 185 -14.69 9.03 -12.50
CA ARG A 185 -14.32 10.08 -13.47
C ARG A 185 -13.09 9.71 -14.31
N GLY A 186 -12.51 8.52 -14.11
CA GLY A 186 -11.25 8.12 -14.73
C GLY A 186 -10.01 8.70 -14.04
N ASP A 187 -10.15 9.27 -12.84
CA ASP A 187 -9.04 9.79 -12.04
C ASP A 187 -8.40 8.71 -11.16
N GLU A 188 -7.27 9.05 -10.50
CA GLU A 188 -6.64 8.16 -9.53
C GLU A 188 -7.49 8.16 -8.25
N PRO A 189 -7.53 7.05 -7.50
CA PRO A 189 -8.29 6.99 -6.25
C PRO A 189 -7.76 7.98 -5.20
N ALA A 190 -6.47 8.33 -5.24
CA ALA A 190 -5.81 9.23 -4.28
C ALA A 190 -5.64 10.66 -4.80
N ASP A 191 -5.57 11.62 -3.87
CA ASP A 191 -5.08 12.98 -4.14
C ASP A 191 -3.56 12.98 -4.05
N TRP A 192 -2.87 12.60 -5.12
CA TRP A 192 -1.44 12.36 -5.03
C TRP A 192 -0.61 13.57 -4.58
N PRO A 193 -0.86 14.81 -5.06
CA PRO A 193 -0.18 15.99 -4.54
C PRO A 193 -0.32 16.17 -3.03
N ALA A 194 -1.54 16.02 -2.49
CA ALA A 194 -1.77 16.15 -1.06
C ALA A 194 -1.10 15.01 -0.27
N LEU A 195 -1.29 13.77 -0.72
CA LEU A 195 -0.73 12.57 -0.10
C LEU A 195 0.80 12.58 -0.09
N ARG A 196 1.43 13.01 -1.18
CA ARG A 196 2.89 13.22 -1.26
C ARG A 196 3.37 14.24 -0.24
N GLY A 197 2.64 15.34 -0.04
CA GLY A 197 2.93 16.33 0.99
C GLY A 197 2.92 15.70 2.40
N THR A 198 1.90 14.91 2.71
CA THR A 198 1.78 14.16 3.97
C THR A 198 2.94 13.19 4.16
N ILE A 199 3.26 12.38 3.14
CA ILE A 199 4.37 11.42 3.17
C ILE A 199 5.69 12.16 3.41
N CYS A 200 6.01 13.20 2.65
CA CYS A 200 7.23 13.98 2.82
C CYS A 200 7.36 14.55 4.25
N GLY A 201 6.28 15.09 4.81
CA GLY A 201 6.26 15.60 6.18
C GLY A 201 6.51 14.50 7.21
N LEU A 202 5.88 13.34 7.03
CA LEU A 202 6.05 12.18 7.93
C LEU A 202 7.44 11.57 7.84
N ARG A 203 8.05 11.51 6.65
CA ARG A 203 9.43 11.06 6.48
C ARG A 203 10.37 11.89 7.34
N HIS A 204 10.28 13.22 7.24
CA HIS A 204 11.13 14.10 8.05
C HIS A 204 10.99 13.86 9.56
N GLU A 205 9.80 13.51 10.02
CA GLU A 205 9.51 13.28 11.45
C GLU A 205 9.91 11.89 11.96
N CYS A 206 9.89 10.87 11.10
CA CYS A 206 10.36 9.52 11.43
C CYS A 206 11.86 9.53 11.77
N GLY A 207 12.63 10.47 11.21
CA GLY A 207 14.01 10.75 11.61
C GLY A 207 15.03 9.70 11.14
N GLU A 208 16.18 9.66 11.82
CA GLU A 208 17.36 8.86 11.43
C GLU A 208 17.14 7.35 11.36
N ALA A 209 18.05 6.67 10.65
CA ALA A 209 18.06 5.23 10.36
C ALA A 209 17.66 4.34 11.55
N GLY A 210 16.74 3.43 11.25
CA GLY A 210 16.30 2.40 12.18
C GLY A 210 17.34 1.28 12.30
N PRO A 211 17.23 0.39 13.31
CA PRO A 211 18.18 -0.68 13.51
C PRO A 211 18.28 -1.72 12.37
N ASN A 212 17.26 -1.87 11.50
CA ASN A 212 17.21 -2.97 10.52
C ASN A 212 17.07 -2.48 9.05
N ASP A 213 17.97 -1.61 8.60
CA ASP A 213 17.94 -1.04 7.25
C ASP A 213 18.04 -2.08 6.12
N SER A 214 18.68 -3.23 6.38
CA SER A 214 18.88 -4.27 5.38
C SER A 214 17.58 -5.03 5.08
N GLU A 215 16.83 -5.36 6.13
CA GLU A 215 15.55 -6.04 6.06
C GLU A 215 14.48 -5.08 5.50
N ASN A 216 14.53 -3.80 5.88
CA ASN A 216 13.65 -2.79 5.29
C ASN A 216 13.87 -2.68 3.77
N GLN A 217 15.13 -2.69 3.32
CA GLN A 217 15.45 -2.68 1.90
C GLN A 217 14.91 -3.91 1.16
N GLN A 218 15.07 -5.10 1.73
CA GLN A 218 14.54 -6.34 1.12
C GLN A 218 13.02 -6.30 1.01
N VAL A 219 12.33 -5.85 2.07
CA VAL A 219 10.86 -5.71 2.08
C VAL A 219 10.38 -4.74 1.00
N ALA A 220 11.01 -3.58 0.85
CA ALA A 220 10.63 -2.65 -0.21
C ALA A 220 10.98 -3.16 -1.60
N ALA A 221 12.15 -3.78 -1.78
CA ALA A 221 12.53 -4.34 -3.08
C ALA A 221 11.50 -5.38 -3.52
N ALA A 222 11.08 -6.27 -2.61
CA ALA A 222 10.03 -7.23 -2.86
C ALA A 222 8.68 -6.57 -3.15
N ALA A 223 8.29 -5.54 -2.39
CA ALA A 223 7.06 -4.78 -2.64
C ALA A 223 7.07 -4.05 -4.00
N MET A 224 8.22 -3.51 -4.41
CA MET A 224 8.40 -2.90 -5.73
C MET A 224 8.40 -3.96 -6.84
N GLY A 225 8.83 -5.18 -6.56
CA GLY A 225 8.76 -6.31 -7.49
C GLY A 225 7.34 -6.78 -7.81
N LEU A 226 6.32 -6.31 -7.10
CA LEU A 226 4.91 -6.59 -7.42
C LEU A 226 4.42 -5.82 -8.64
N PHE A 227 5.08 -4.71 -8.98
CA PHE A 227 4.77 -3.94 -10.18
C PHE A 227 5.24 -4.70 -11.42
N ASP A 228 4.40 -4.75 -12.44
CA ASP A 228 4.81 -5.21 -13.77
C ASP A 228 6.07 -4.45 -14.24
N PRO A 229 7.12 -5.13 -14.74
CA PRO A 229 8.30 -4.48 -15.34
C PRO A 229 7.96 -3.39 -16.37
N GLU A 230 6.86 -3.51 -17.10
CA GLU A 230 6.40 -2.50 -18.07
C GLU A 230 5.95 -1.19 -17.43
N MET A 231 5.68 -1.19 -16.12
CA MET A 231 5.42 0.04 -15.37
C MET A 231 6.68 0.86 -15.10
N PHE A 232 7.87 0.34 -15.41
CA PHE A 232 9.12 1.07 -15.30
C PHE A 232 9.64 1.51 -16.67
N ASP A 233 10.29 2.66 -16.72
CA ASP A 233 11.00 3.11 -17.91
C ASP A 233 12.36 2.41 -18.04
N SER A 234 13.09 2.70 -19.13
CA SER A 234 14.42 2.13 -19.38
C SER A 234 15.47 2.48 -18.31
N PHE A 235 15.18 3.42 -17.42
CA PHE A 235 16.04 3.81 -16.29
C PHE A 235 15.59 3.19 -14.96
N GLY A 236 14.55 2.36 -14.98
CA GLY A 236 13.97 1.74 -13.78
C GLY A 236 13.12 2.68 -12.94
N LEU A 237 12.67 3.81 -13.49
CA LEU A 237 11.76 4.73 -12.83
C LEU A 237 10.32 4.38 -13.19
N LEU A 238 9.41 4.51 -12.22
CA LEU A 238 8.00 4.28 -12.48
C LEU A 238 7.48 5.26 -13.55
N ARG A 239 6.88 4.74 -14.62
CA ARG A 239 6.31 5.54 -15.71
C ARG A 239 5.20 6.43 -15.16
N SER A 240 5.12 7.67 -15.65
CA SER A 240 4.09 8.62 -15.25
C SER A 240 2.69 8.05 -15.48
N THR A 241 1.82 8.15 -14.48
CA THR A 241 0.41 7.77 -14.59
C THR A 241 -0.29 8.52 -15.72
N TRP A 242 0.15 9.74 -16.05
CA TRP A 242 -0.36 10.52 -17.18
C TRP A 242 0.00 9.91 -18.53
N ILE A 243 1.23 9.43 -18.69
CA ILE A 243 1.69 8.74 -19.91
C ILE A 243 0.90 7.44 -20.09
N ARG A 244 0.73 6.69 -19.01
CA ARG A 244 -0.04 5.45 -19.01
C ARG A 244 -1.52 5.67 -19.36
N ARG A 245 -2.11 6.79 -18.90
CA ARG A 245 -3.47 7.19 -19.30
C ARG A 245 -3.54 7.55 -20.78
N LEU A 246 -2.58 8.30 -21.31
CA LEU A 246 -2.54 8.63 -22.74
C LEU A 246 -2.41 7.36 -23.60
N GLU A 247 -1.56 6.42 -23.22
CA GLU A 247 -1.42 5.13 -23.89
C GLU A 247 -2.75 4.36 -23.85
N ARG A 248 -3.44 4.35 -22.70
CA ARG A 248 -4.75 3.72 -22.55
C ARG A 248 -5.84 4.41 -23.36
N THR A 249 -5.95 5.74 -23.31
CA THR A 249 -6.91 6.49 -24.13
C THR A 249 -6.62 6.25 -25.60
N GLY A 250 -5.35 6.23 -26.02
CA GLY A 250 -4.98 5.86 -27.39
C GLY A 250 -5.46 4.46 -27.77
N SER A 251 -5.27 3.47 -26.89
CA SER A 251 -5.76 2.11 -27.10
C SER A 251 -7.29 2.01 -27.11
N GLU A 252 -7.98 2.67 -26.18
CA GLU A 252 -9.45 2.71 -26.10
C GLU A 252 -10.05 3.42 -27.31
N THR A 253 -9.42 4.50 -27.78
CA THR A 253 -9.86 5.21 -29.00
C THR A 253 -9.59 4.37 -30.24
N SER A 254 -8.49 3.60 -30.28
CA SER A 254 -8.22 2.67 -31.37
C SER A 254 -9.25 1.56 -31.42
N VAL A 255 -9.63 0.97 -30.29
CA VAL A 255 -10.67 -0.06 -30.21
C VAL A 255 -12.03 0.50 -30.64
N LEU A 256 -12.41 1.68 -30.18
CA LEU A 256 -13.67 2.34 -30.59
C LEU A 256 -13.67 2.72 -32.07
N LEU A 257 -12.51 3.13 -32.63
CA LEU A 257 -12.35 3.39 -34.06
C LEU A 257 -12.46 2.11 -34.88
N ASP A 258 -11.84 1.02 -34.44
CA ASP A 258 -11.93 -0.28 -35.10
C ASP A 258 -13.36 -0.83 -35.05
N GLU A 259 -14.06 -0.66 -33.93
CA GLU A 259 -15.50 -0.99 -33.81
C GLU A 259 -16.36 -0.13 -34.74
N TRP A 260 -16.10 1.18 -34.80
CA TRP A 260 -16.83 2.09 -35.68
C TRP A 260 -16.59 1.75 -37.17
N LEU A 261 -15.33 1.52 -37.56
CA LEU A 261 -14.95 1.10 -38.92
C LEU A 261 -15.52 -0.28 -39.28
N ALA A 262 -15.64 -1.20 -38.32
CA ALA A 262 -16.29 -2.49 -38.53
C ALA A 262 -17.81 -2.36 -38.72
N THR A 263 -18.44 -1.37 -38.07
CA THR A 263 -19.88 -1.11 -38.18
C THR A 263 -20.24 -0.43 -39.52
N ASP A 264 -19.37 0.44 -40.05
CA ASP A 264 -19.55 1.09 -41.36
C ASP A 264 -19.29 0.16 -42.57
N LEU A 265 -18.79 -1.06 -42.32
CA LEU A 265 -18.52 -2.07 -43.35
C LEU A 265 -19.59 -3.17 -43.43
N GLU A 266 -20.69 -3.09 -42.66
CA GLU A 266 -21.88 -3.89 -43.00
C GLU A 266 -22.50 -3.31 -44.28
N PRO A 267 -22.44 -4.02 -45.42
CA PRO A 267 -23.08 -3.52 -46.62
C PRO A 267 -24.57 -3.56 -46.38
N ASP A 268 -25.23 -2.40 -46.50
CA ASP A 268 -26.67 -2.29 -46.68
C ASP A 268 -27.11 -3.39 -47.64
N THR A 269 -27.70 -4.47 -47.12
CA THR A 269 -28.41 -5.44 -47.92
C THR A 269 -29.67 -4.73 -48.41
N TYR A 270 -29.48 -3.91 -49.44
CA TYR A 270 -30.52 -3.32 -50.27
C TYR A 270 -31.31 -4.49 -50.89
N THR A 271 -32.34 -4.96 -50.19
CA THR A 271 -33.42 -5.75 -50.80
C THR A 271 -34.21 -4.81 -51.70
N GLY A 272 -33.69 -4.61 -52.91
CA GLY A 272 -34.44 -4.07 -54.02
C GLY A 272 -35.47 -5.07 -54.53
N ASN A 273 -36.55 -4.51 -55.08
CA ASN A 273 -37.67 -5.13 -55.83
C ASN A 273 -38.81 -5.73 -54.97
N ARG A 274 -40.09 -5.43 -55.24
CA ARG A 274 -40.74 -5.06 -56.51
C ARG A 274 -42.09 -4.38 -56.25
N LEU A 275 -42.27 -3.19 -56.82
CA LEU A 275 -43.58 -2.70 -57.25
C LEU A 275 -43.97 -3.46 -58.52
N ILE A 276 -45.11 -4.16 -58.52
CA ILE A 276 -45.87 -4.48 -59.73
C ILE A 276 -47.34 -4.17 -59.43
N ARG A 277 -47.88 -3.25 -60.24
CA ARG A 277 -49.31 -2.99 -60.43
C ARG A 277 -49.99 -4.24 -61.00
N ASP A 278 -51.15 -4.59 -60.49
CA ASP A 278 -52.45 -4.44 -61.17
C ASP A 278 -53.59 -4.50 -60.15
#